data_AF-A0A093FWM2-F1
#
_entry.id   AF-A0A093FWM2-F1
#
_cell.length_a   1.000
_cell.length_b   1.000
_cell.length_c   1.000
_cell.angle_alpha   90.00
_cell.angle_beta   90.00
_cell.angle_gamma   90.00
#
_symmetry.space_group_name_H-M   'P 1'
#
loop_
_entity.id
_entity.type
_entity.pdbx_description
1 polymer ?
#
loop_
_entity_poly.entity_id
_entity_poly.type
_entity_poly.pdbx_seq_one_letter_code
_entity_poly.pdbx_strand_id
1 'polypeptide(L)'
;LQAVFYGVSFLADVLRLIKKLRCAKCVISSRDLLFSVLAFPVSTFVSISFWTLYTYNRELVYPKSLDGVIPFWLNHAMHTAVLPFAVLEILATPHRYPAKKKALILLGFVAFLYISWVLWIYSETGEWVYPLFALFSPAGLAAFFTGSLAVIVSFYNFGEFLNRMIW
;
A
#
# COMPACT_ATOMS: atom_id res chain seq x y z
N LEU A 1 7.18 -0.27 0.45
CA LEU A 1 6.41 0.85 -0.14
C LEU A 1 6.63 2.16 0.63
N GLN A 2 6.24 2.27 1.91
CA GLN A 2 6.38 3.52 2.67
C GLN A 2 7.82 4.07 2.73
N ALA A 3 8.81 3.21 2.97
CA ALA A 3 10.22 3.63 2.95
C ALA A 3 10.66 4.23 1.60
N VAL A 4 10.19 3.66 0.48
CA VAL A 4 10.47 4.18 -0.87
C VAL A 4 9.80 5.54 -1.07
N PHE A 5 8.54 5.68 -0.63
CA PHE A 5 7.83 6.94 -0.69
C PHE A 5 8.56 8.04 0.07
N TYR A 6 8.88 7.82 1.36
CA TYR A 6 9.57 8.83 2.17
C TYR A 6 11.00 9.11 1.68
N GLY A 7 11.70 8.12 1.11
CA GLY A 7 12.98 8.34 0.44
C GLY A 7 12.87 9.26 -0.78
N VAL A 8 11.82 9.09 -1.59
CA VAL A 8 11.53 9.97 -2.74
C VAL A 8 11.10 11.36 -2.27
N SER A 9 10.30 11.47 -1.22
CA SER A 9 9.92 12.75 -0.60
C SER A 9 11.15 13.51 -0.09
N PHE A 10 12.02 12.85 0.67
CA PHE A 10 13.27 13.44 1.14
C PHE A 10 14.15 13.92 -0.02
N LEU A 11 14.31 13.10 -1.07
CA LEU A 11 15.06 13.49 -2.25
C LEU A 11 14.44 14.71 -2.95
N ALA A 12 13.11 14.79 -3.05
CA ALA A 12 12.42 15.93 -3.63
C ALA A 12 12.74 17.23 -2.88
N ASP A 13 12.72 17.18 -1.55
CA ASP A 13 12.99 18.32 -0.68
C ASP A 13 14.46 18.76 -0.75
N VAL A 14 15.41 17.81 -0.71
CA VAL A 14 16.84 18.11 -0.89
C VAL A 14 17.09 18.77 -2.24
N LEU A 15 16.53 18.24 -3.34
CA LEU A 15 16.68 18.81 -4.68
C LEU A 15 16.11 20.23 -4.80
N ARG A 16 15.02 20.51 -4.08
CA ARG A 16 14.42 21.84 -3.99
C ARG A 16 15.31 22.80 -3.22
N LEU A 17 15.90 22.37 -2.10
CA LEU A 17 16.82 23.17 -1.29
C LEU A 17 18.10 23.56 -2.06
N ILE A 18 18.68 22.62 -2.83
CA ILE A 18 19.87 22.89 -3.65
C ILE A 18 19.55 23.57 -5.00
N LYS A 19 18.32 24.09 -5.17
CA LYS A 19 17.84 24.83 -6.35
C LYS A 19 17.94 24.04 -7.68
N LYS A 20 17.99 22.70 -7.66
CA LYS A 20 17.95 21.85 -8.87
C LYS A 20 16.52 21.64 -9.36
N LEU A 21 15.89 22.74 -9.79
CA LEU A 21 14.45 22.84 -10.09
C LEU A 21 13.94 21.82 -11.13
N ARG A 22 14.72 21.49 -12.17
CA ARG A 22 14.29 20.53 -13.21
C ARG A 22 14.19 19.10 -12.65
N CYS A 23 15.20 18.66 -11.90
CA CYS A 23 15.20 17.35 -11.25
C CYS A 23 14.11 17.30 -10.16
N ALA A 24 13.97 18.37 -9.38
CA ALA A 24 12.94 18.46 -8.34
C ALA A 24 11.53 18.26 -8.92
N LYS A 25 11.19 18.87 -10.07
CA LYS A 25 9.88 18.68 -10.71
C LYS A 25 9.57 17.21 -11.04
N CYS A 26 10.55 16.48 -11.58
CA CYS A 26 10.37 15.06 -11.89
C CYS A 26 10.18 14.23 -10.63
N VAL A 27 11.02 14.44 -9.61
CA VAL A 27 10.92 13.72 -8.33
C VAL A 27 9.63 14.04 -7.58
N ILE A 28 9.17 15.29 -7.59
CA ILE A 28 7.86 15.69 -7.03
C ILE A 28 6.72 15.00 -7.77
N SER A 29 6.76 14.94 -9.11
CA SER A 29 5.74 14.22 -9.87
C SER A 29 5.74 12.73 -9.54
N SER A 30 6.91 12.12 -9.33
CA SER A 30 7.03 10.72 -8.90
C SER A 30 6.51 10.52 -7.47
N ARG A 31 6.82 11.44 -6.55
CA ARG A 31 6.30 11.46 -5.19
C ARG A 31 4.78 11.49 -5.18
N ASP A 32 4.18 12.41 -5.92
CA ASP A 32 2.72 12.56 -5.99
C ASP A 32 2.07 11.30 -6.58
N LEU A 33 2.66 10.72 -7.63
CA LEU A 33 2.19 9.46 -8.21
C LEU A 33 2.29 8.29 -7.22
N LEU A 34 3.44 8.13 -6.56
CA LEU A 34 3.68 7.07 -5.57
C LEU A 34 2.72 7.21 -4.40
N PHE A 35 2.53 8.42 -3.90
CA PHE A 35 1.65 8.67 -2.77
C PHE A 35 0.19 8.37 -3.13
N SER A 36 -0.32 9.07 -4.14
CA SER A 36 -1.74 9.04 -4.50
C SER A 36 -2.17 7.65 -4.96
N VAL A 37 -1.37 6.99 -5.80
CA VAL A 37 -1.76 5.72 -6.43
C VAL A 37 -1.42 4.52 -5.57
N LEU A 38 -0.32 4.55 -4.80
CA LEU A 38 0.15 3.37 -4.06
C LEU A 38 0.15 3.59 -2.55
N ALA A 39 0.93 4.55 -2.04
CA ALA A 39 1.21 4.63 -0.61
C ALA A 39 -0.06 4.84 0.21
N PHE A 40 -0.91 5.80 -0.15
CA PHE A 40 -2.15 6.05 0.57
C PHE A 40 -3.17 4.90 0.48
N PRO A 41 -3.65 4.49 -0.71
CA PRO A 41 -4.71 3.47 -0.78
C PRO A 41 -4.25 2.09 -0.29
N VAL A 42 -3.00 1.70 -0.57
CA VAL A 42 -2.48 0.39 -0.13
C VAL A 42 -2.20 0.37 1.36
N SER A 43 -1.63 1.43 1.96
CA SER A 43 -1.43 1.47 3.42
C SER A 43 -2.75 1.45 4.19
N THR A 44 -3.77 2.13 3.66
CA THR A 44 -5.13 2.10 4.21
C THR A 44 -5.71 0.70 4.16
N PHE A 45 -5.63 0.04 2.99
CA PHE A 45 -6.07 -1.35 2.85
C PHE A 45 -5.32 -2.31 3.78
N VAL A 46 -3.99 -2.26 3.79
CA VAL A 46 -3.15 -3.14 4.62
C VAL A 46 -3.49 -2.96 6.09
N SER A 47 -3.57 -1.72 6.59
CA SER A 47 -3.85 -1.48 8.01
C SER A 47 -5.24 -1.99 8.40
N ILE A 48 -6.26 -1.62 7.65
CA ILE A 48 -7.65 -1.98 7.97
C ILE A 48 -7.84 -3.50 7.84
N SER A 49 -7.42 -4.09 6.72
CA SER A 49 -7.60 -5.53 6.50
C SER A 49 -6.79 -6.37 7.48
N PHE A 50 -5.54 -6.00 7.76
CA PHE A 50 -4.70 -6.71 8.73
C PHE A 50 -5.35 -6.71 10.11
N TRP A 51 -5.69 -5.54 10.67
CA TRP A 51 -6.25 -5.49 12.03
C TRP A 51 -7.64 -6.10 12.11
N THR A 52 -8.46 -6.00 11.05
CA THR A 52 -9.75 -6.70 10.99
C THR A 52 -9.55 -8.21 11.06
N LEU A 53 -8.68 -8.78 10.23
CA LEU A 53 -8.41 -10.21 10.23
C LEU A 53 -7.69 -10.66 11.50
N TYR A 54 -6.76 -9.85 12.01
CA TYR A 54 -6.01 -10.12 13.23
C TYR A 54 -6.94 -10.24 14.44
N THR A 55 -7.86 -9.28 14.60
CA THR A 55 -8.83 -9.26 15.70
C THR A 55 -9.88 -10.36 15.57
N TYR A 56 -10.29 -10.70 14.35
CA TYR A 56 -11.21 -11.81 14.10
C TYR A 56 -10.57 -13.18 14.38
N ASN A 57 -9.44 -13.46 13.73
CA ASN A 57 -8.60 -14.63 13.97
C ASN A 57 -7.19 -14.38 13.41
N ARG A 58 -6.24 -14.06 14.30
CA ARG A 58 -4.85 -13.76 13.90
C ARG A 58 -4.16 -14.88 13.13
N GLU A 59 -4.53 -16.15 13.30
CA GLU A 59 -3.90 -17.25 12.58
C GLU A 59 -4.11 -17.17 11.06
N LEU A 60 -5.06 -16.35 10.59
CA LEU A 60 -5.31 -16.14 9.16
C LEU A 60 -4.24 -15.27 8.46
N VAL A 61 -3.61 -14.36 9.19
CA VAL A 61 -2.69 -13.35 8.62
C VAL A 61 -1.37 -13.19 9.37
N TYR A 62 -1.35 -13.52 10.66
CA TYR A 62 -0.20 -13.39 11.54
C TYR A 62 -0.20 -14.48 12.62
N PRO A 63 0.16 -15.73 12.24
CA PRO A 63 0.22 -16.86 13.17
C PRO A 63 1.15 -16.62 14.35
N LYS A 64 0.90 -17.29 15.48
CA LYS A 64 1.75 -17.16 16.69
C LYS A 64 3.21 -17.54 16.45
N SER A 65 3.50 -18.41 15.49
CA SER A 65 4.88 -18.77 15.12
C SER A 65 5.71 -17.56 14.66
N LEU A 66 5.07 -16.49 14.17
CA LEU A 66 5.75 -15.27 13.75
C LEU A 66 6.16 -14.37 14.92
N ASP A 67 5.62 -14.56 16.13
CA ASP A 67 5.94 -13.72 17.30
C ASP A 67 7.43 -13.80 17.69
N GLY A 68 8.08 -14.92 17.39
CA GLY A 68 9.52 -15.10 17.60
C GLY A 68 10.41 -14.49 16.51
N VAL A 69 9.85 -14.08 15.38
CA VAL A 69 10.58 -13.54 14.21
C VAL A 69 10.33 -12.04 14.05
N ILE A 70 9.07 -11.62 14.18
CA ILE A 70 8.64 -10.24 14.03
C ILE A 70 8.26 -9.72 15.41
N PRO A 71 9.08 -8.86 16.02
CA PRO A 71 8.76 -8.31 17.33
C PRO A 71 7.54 -7.39 17.25
N PHE A 72 6.84 -7.26 18.37
CA PHE A 72 5.59 -6.51 18.49
C PHE A 72 5.66 -5.08 17.90
N TRP A 73 6.74 -4.35 18.20
CA TRP A 73 6.92 -2.98 17.70
C TRP A 73 7.04 -2.94 16.17
N LEU A 74 7.69 -3.94 15.56
CA LEU A 74 7.86 -4.01 14.12
C LEU A 74 6.53 -4.35 13.45
N ASN A 75 5.73 -5.23 14.05
CA ASN A 75 4.37 -5.51 13.58
C ASN A 75 3.52 -4.23 13.54
N HIS A 76 3.56 -3.42 14.61
CA HIS A 76 2.87 -2.12 14.63
C HIS A 76 3.46 -1.11 13.64
N ALA A 77 4.78 -1.09 13.44
CA ALA A 77 5.41 -0.23 12.44
C ALA A 77 4.93 -0.58 11.01
N MET A 78 4.74 -1.88 10.73
CA MET A 78 4.31 -2.37 9.41
C MET A 78 2.81 -2.24 9.17
N HIS A 79 1.96 -2.45 10.19
CA HIS A 79 0.51 -2.57 10.02
C HIS A 79 -0.32 -1.50 10.72
N THR A 80 0.24 -0.71 11.65
CA THR A 80 -0.45 0.41 12.28
C THR A 80 0.09 1.73 11.77
N ALA A 81 1.40 1.98 11.94
CA ALA A 81 2.00 3.30 11.73
C ALA A 81 1.86 3.80 10.29
N VAL A 82 1.79 2.89 9.32
CA VAL A 82 1.68 3.23 7.90
C VAL A 82 0.43 4.05 7.55
N LEU A 83 -0.68 3.90 8.28
CA LEU A 83 -1.91 4.65 8.02
C LEU A 83 -1.89 6.06 8.65
N PRO A 84 -1.59 6.26 9.95
CA PRO A 84 -1.43 7.60 10.52
C PRO A 84 -0.42 8.45 9.76
N PHE A 85 0.71 7.89 9.33
CA PHE A 85 1.69 8.63 8.53
C PHE A 85 1.17 9.00 7.14
N ALA A 86 0.39 8.12 6.49
CA ALA A 86 -0.27 8.45 5.23
C ALA A 86 -1.35 9.54 5.41
N VAL A 87 -2.09 9.53 6.52
CA VAL A 87 -3.08 10.59 6.83
C VAL A 87 -2.38 11.92 7.11
N LEU A 88 -1.31 11.91 7.91
CA LEU A 88 -0.50 13.10 8.17
C LEU A 88 0.07 13.69 6.88
N GLU A 89 0.50 12.86 5.93
CA GLU A 89 0.99 13.32 4.63
C GLU A 89 -0.10 14.06 3.83
N ILE A 90 -1.34 13.53 3.77
CA ILE A 90 -2.47 14.24 3.13
C ILE A 90 -2.72 15.61 3.78
N LEU A 91 -2.64 15.67 5.11
CA LEU A 91 -2.88 16.90 5.87
C LEU A 91 -1.75 17.92 5.70
N ALA A 92 -0.51 17.46 5.49
CA ALA A 92 0.68 18.31 5.45
C ALA A 92 1.07 18.74 4.02
N THR A 93 0.80 17.89 3.01
CA THR A 93 1.31 18.07 1.65
C THR A 93 0.19 17.96 0.61
N PRO A 94 -0.01 18.98 -0.25
CA PRO A 94 -0.89 18.85 -1.40
C PRO A 94 -0.27 17.92 -2.45
N HIS A 95 -1.02 16.91 -2.88
CA HIS A 95 -0.61 15.98 -3.94
C HIS A 95 -1.42 16.15 -5.21
N ARG A 96 -0.74 16.05 -6.36
CA ARG A 96 -1.41 16.02 -7.66
C ARG A 96 -1.77 14.60 -8.07
N TYR A 97 -3.06 14.29 -8.00
CA TYR A 97 -3.58 13.01 -8.48
C TYR A 97 -3.48 12.93 -10.01
N PRO A 98 -3.00 11.81 -10.57
CA PRO A 98 -2.94 11.62 -12.02
C PRO A 98 -4.33 11.37 -12.61
N ALA A 99 -4.43 11.38 -13.95
CA ALA A 99 -5.65 10.95 -14.64
C ALA A 99 -6.11 9.55 -14.17
N LYS A 100 -7.41 9.40 -13.90
CA LYS A 100 -8.00 8.18 -13.31
C LYS A 100 -7.56 6.90 -14.02
N LYS A 101 -7.61 6.89 -15.35
CA LYS A 101 -7.18 5.77 -16.18
C LYS A 101 -5.72 5.36 -15.88
N LYS A 102 -4.81 6.33 -15.76
CA LYS A 102 -3.40 6.08 -15.44
C LYS A 102 -3.24 5.49 -14.04
N ALA A 103 -3.96 6.02 -13.05
CA ALA A 103 -3.95 5.48 -11.69
C ALA A 103 -4.43 4.03 -11.64
N LEU A 104 -5.56 3.72 -12.29
CA LEU A 104 -6.14 2.37 -12.29
C LEU A 104 -5.26 1.36 -13.03
N ILE A 105 -4.65 1.75 -14.16
CA ILE A 105 -3.69 0.89 -14.85
C ILE A 105 -2.49 0.58 -13.95
N LEU A 106 -1.94 1.59 -13.28
CA LEU A 106 -0.78 1.40 -12.39
C LEU A 106 -1.13 0.55 -11.16
N LEU A 107 -2.30 0.79 -10.53
CA LEU A 107 -2.81 -0.04 -9.44
C LEU A 107 -3.00 -1.49 -9.89
N GLY A 108 -3.66 -1.71 -11.02
CA GLY A 108 -3.87 -3.04 -11.58
C GLY A 108 -2.56 -3.75 -11.92
N PHE A 109 -1.59 -3.03 -12.48
CA PHE A 109 -0.26 -3.58 -12.76
C PHE A 109 0.49 -3.98 -11.50
N VAL A 110 0.51 -3.12 -10.46
CA VAL A 110 1.17 -3.45 -9.19
C VAL A 110 0.46 -4.59 -8.47
N ALA A 111 -0.88 -4.62 -8.50
CA ALA A 111 -1.66 -5.73 -7.95
C ALA A 111 -1.36 -7.04 -8.67
N PHE A 112 -1.28 -7.02 -10.01
CA PHE A 112 -0.89 -8.18 -10.80
C PHE A 112 0.49 -8.69 -10.40
N LEU A 113 1.50 -7.81 -10.33
CA LEU A 113 2.85 -8.18 -9.91
C LEU A 113 2.86 -8.82 -8.52
N TYR A 114 2.12 -8.24 -7.57
CA TYR A 114 2.02 -8.78 -6.22
C TYR A 114 1.34 -10.16 -6.19
N ILE A 115 0.23 -10.33 -6.92
CA ILE A 115 -0.47 -11.62 -7.00
C ILE A 115 0.43 -12.67 -7.66
N SER A 116 1.10 -12.33 -8.76
CA SER A 116 2.07 -13.22 -9.41
C SER A 116 3.18 -13.63 -8.45
N TRP A 117 3.70 -12.71 -7.65
CA TRP A 117 4.72 -13.00 -6.63
C TRP A 117 4.21 -13.96 -5.54
N VAL A 118 3.00 -13.72 -5.03
CA VAL A 118 2.37 -14.60 -4.02
C VAL A 118 2.14 -16.01 -4.59
N LEU A 119 1.62 -16.11 -5.82
CA LEU A 119 1.41 -17.39 -6.48
C LEU A 119 2.72 -18.12 -6.76
N TRP A 120 3.76 -17.38 -7.14
CA TRP A 120 5.09 -17.94 -7.34
C TRP A 120 5.68 -18.50 -6.03
N ILE A 121 5.56 -17.79 -4.91
CA ILE A 121 5.99 -18.33 -3.59
C ILE A 121 5.27 -19.66 -3.30
N TYR A 122 3.96 -19.70 -3.50
CA TYR A 122 3.19 -20.93 -3.28
C TYR A 122 3.63 -22.06 -4.22
N SER A 123 3.89 -21.78 -5.50
CA SER A 123 4.34 -22.81 -6.44
C SER A 123 5.72 -23.38 -6.09
N GLU A 124 6.61 -22.57 -5.52
CA GLU A 124 7.97 -23.01 -5.15
C GLU A 124 8.01 -23.70 -3.77
N THR A 125 7.21 -23.22 -2.81
CA THR A 125 7.31 -23.66 -1.41
C THR A 125 6.21 -24.63 -0.98
N GLY A 126 5.09 -24.67 -1.71
CA GLY A 126 3.87 -25.36 -1.29
C GLY A 126 3.09 -24.68 -0.15
N GLU A 127 3.58 -23.54 0.34
CA GLU A 127 3.04 -22.82 1.49
C GLU A 127 2.51 -21.45 1.09
N TRP A 128 1.36 -21.06 1.65
CA TRP A 128 0.78 -19.75 1.39
C TRP A 128 1.41 -18.69 2.28
N VAL A 129 1.70 -17.51 1.70
CA VAL A 129 2.18 -16.33 2.45
C VAL A 129 1.23 -15.93 3.58
N TYR A 130 -0.08 -16.13 3.38
CA TYR A 130 -1.10 -15.98 4.42
C TYR A 130 -1.93 -17.26 4.50
N PRO A 131 -2.08 -17.88 5.69
CA PRO A 131 -2.89 -19.09 5.86
C PRO A 131 -4.34 -18.94 5.37
N LEU A 132 -4.89 -17.72 5.41
CA LEU A 132 -6.19 -17.39 4.83
C LEU A 132 -6.38 -17.91 3.39
N PHE A 133 -5.33 -17.90 2.57
CA PHE A 133 -5.43 -18.31 1.16
C PHE A 133 -5.70 -19.80 0.99
N ALA A 134 -5.25 -20.63 1.93
CA ALA A 134 -5.51 -22.07 1.92
C ALA A 134 -7.01 -22.41 2.08
N LEU A 135 -7.81 -21.48 2.58
CA LEU A 135 -9.25 -21.68 2.81
C LEU A 135 -10.07 -21.51 1.53
N PHE A 136 -9.47 -21.00 0.45
CA PHE A 136 -10.18 -20.68 -0.78
C PHE A 136 -9.89 -21.69 -1.90
N SER A 137 -10.91 -21.97 -2.72
CA SER A 137 -10.71 -22.55 -4.04
C SER A 137 -10.03 -21.54 -4.98
N PRO A 138 -9.52 -21.95 -6.16
CA PRO A 138 -8.97 -21.02 -7.13
C PRO A 138 -9.94 -19.89 -7.53
N ALA A 139 -11.24 -20.21 -7.67
CA ALA A 139 -12.28 -19.22 -7.92
C ALA A 139 -12.47 -18.28 -6.72
N GLY A 140 -12.41 -18.81 -5.49
CA GLY A 140 -12.44 -18.03 -4.27
C GLY A 140 -11.26 -17.05 -4.15
N LEU A 141 -10.04 -17.49 -4.51
CA LEU A 141 -8.86 -16.62 -4.55
C LEU A 141 -9.01 -15.51 -5.59
N ALA A 142 -9.49 -15.84 -6.79
CA ALA A 142 -9.75 -14.85 -7.82
C ALA A 142 -10.77 -13.80 -7.35
N ALA A 143 -11.86 -14.23 -6.70
CA ALA A 143 -12.84 -13.34 -6.10
C ALA A 143 -12.24 -12.47 -4.98
N PHE A 144 -11.44 -13.07 -4.09
CA PHE A 144 -10.77 -12.38 -2.99
C PHE A 144 -9.83 -11.28 -3.49
N PHE A 145 -8.96 -11.58 -4.46
CA PHE A 145 -8.03 -10.61 -5.02
C PHE A 145 -8.75 -9.50 -5.79
N THR A 146 -9.79 -9.85 -6.55
CA THR A 146 -10.61 -8.86 -7.27
C THR A 146 -11.34 -7.94 -6.30
N GLY A 147 -11.95 -8.48 -5.24
CA GLY A 147 -12.60 -7.71 -4.19
C GLY A 147 -11.62 -6.80 -3.45
N SER A 148 -10.42 -7.30 -3.13
CA SER A 148 -9.35 -6.51 -2.51
C SER A 148 -8.92 -5.35 -3.39
N LEU A 149 -8.74 -5.57 -4.70
CA LEU A 149 -8.42 -4.51 -5.65
C LEU A 149 -9.55 -3.46 -5.73
N ALA A 150 -10.82 -3.88 -5.72
CA ALA A 150 -11.95 -2.96 -5.69
C ALA A 150 -11.95 -2.08 -4.43
N VAL A 151 -11.65 -2.65 -3.26
CA VAL A 151 -11.51 -1.89 -2.01
C VAL A 151 -10.34 -0.90 -2.07
N ILE A 152 -9.19 -1.31 -2.59
CA ILE A 152 -8.02 -0.42 -2.79
C ILE A 152 -8.38 0.74 -3.72
N VAL A 153 -9.11 0.48 -4.81
CA VAL A 153 -9.61 1.52 -5.72
C VAL A 153 -10.57 2.47 -4.98
N SER A 154 -11.44 1.97 -4.10
CA SER A 154 -12.28 2.83 -3.26
C SER A 154 -11.45 3.73 -2.34
N PHE A 155 -10.38 3.21 -1.72
CA PHE A 155 -9.46 4.06 -0.93
C PHE A 155 -8.69 5.06 -1.78
N TYR A 156 -8.37 4.74 -3.04
CA TYR A 156 -7.79 5.72 -3.97
C TYR A 156 -8.75 6.88 -4.24
N ASN A 157 -10.02 6.58 -4.50
CA ASN A 157 -11.08 7.60 -4.65
C ASN A 157 -11.23 8.43 -3.39
N PHE A 158 -11.22 7.79 -2.22
CA PHE A 158 -11.34 8.48 -0.94
C PHE A 158 -10.16 9.42 -0.69
N GLY A 159 -8.93 8.99 -0.98
CA GLY A 159 -7.75 9.86 -0.89
C GLY A 159 -7.82 11.06 -1.85
N GLU A 160 -8.27 10.83 -3.09
CA GLU A 160 -8.48 11.93 -4.05
C GLU A 160 -9.51 12.95 -3.55
N PHE A 161 -10.60 12.45 -2.96
CA PHE A 161 -11.63 13.28 -2.34
C PHE A 161 -11.08 14.10 -1.16
N LEU A 162 -10.38 13.46 -0.22
CA LEU A 162 -9.77 14.14 0.92
C LEU A 162 -8.78 15.23 0.47
N ASN A 163 -7.91 14.91 -0.48
CA ASN A 163 -6.93 15.88 -0.99
C ASN A 163 -7.61 17.12 -1.58
N ARG A 164 -8.73 16.97 -2.33
CA ARG A 164 -9.50 18.08 -2.89
C ARG A 164 -10.29 18.89 -1.86
N MET A 165 -10.64 18.27 -0.73
CA MET A 165 -11.33 18.97 0.35
C MET A 165 -10.38 19.84 1.17
N ILE A 166 -9.13 19.39 1.33
CA ILE A 166 -8.13 20.07 2.16
C ILE A 166 -7.38 21.15 1.36
N TRP A 167 -7.13 20.91 0.07
CA TRP A 167 -6.29 21.74 -0.81
C TRP A 167 -6.98 22.11 -2.12
#